data_AF-A0A2P8KGJ0-F1
#
_entry.id   AF-A0A2P8KGJ0-F1
#
_cell.length_a   1.000
_cell.length_b   1.000
_cell.length_c   1.000
_cell.angle_alpha   90.00
_cell.angle_beta   90.00
_cell.angle_gamma   90.00
#
_symmetry.space_group_name_H-M   'P 1'
#
loop_
_entity.id
_entity.type
_entity.pdbx_description
1 polymer ?
#
loop_
_entity_poly.entity_id
_entity_poly.type
_entity_poly.pdbx_seq_one_letter_code
_entity_poly.pdbx_strand_id
1 'polypeptide(L)'
;MTPTNAKPYAVPAYKERTDVNTRKSNFCQPGVTLTQDGIWTLRIESPLKAAEWRELLDALTKSPDLQISELVVSRQTFDTESSALFARCIGQMPGLQSLHLTLCSMPADKVNWPPLTNLQNLHLDWAVQSYALLMHVLETSALTRLFFRGARADIGIEGHGNIAKTLGRQDKLRDLTLRNLPAGAALAPVLNTYASSFLEHQTTLACLDLSDNPLTQSECTRLWEVLQKKTALTSLSLAGCWMYNRDASDAEALARLVSLENLVSLDLSENDFPESVVPMCSRRWPPILSWNTSTSTVFTWATRSSMH
;
A
#
# COMPACT_ATOMS: atom_id res chain seq x y z
N MET A 1 28.54 -17.20 -41.53
CA MET A 1 27.50 -16.25 -41.07
C MET A 1 27.76 -15.98 -39.60
N THR A 2 28.20 -14.75 -39.31
CA THR A 2 28.64 -14.26 -38.00
C THR A 2 27.46 -13.90 -37.10
N PRO A 3 27.54 -14.10 -35.77
CA PRO A 3 26.51 -13.63 -34.84
C PRO A 3 26.66 -12.12 -34.61
N THR A 4 25.55 -11.40 -34.73
CA THR A 4 25.44 -9.95 -34.50
C THR A 4 25.58 -9.58 -33.03
N ASN A 5 26.54 -8.71 -32.74
CA ASN A 5 26.74 -8.00 -31.48
C ASN A 5 25.55 -7.08 -31.15
N ALA A 6 24.85 -7.34 -30.04
CA ALA A 6 23.97 -6.37 -29.40
C ALA A 6 24.76 -5.59 -28.33
N LYS A 7 24.80 -4.26 -28.44
CA LYS A 7 25.40 -3.36 -27.44
C LYS A 7 24.49 -3.29 -26.19
N PRO A 8 25.05 -3.26 -24.96
CA PRO A 8 24.27 -3.02 -23.76
C PRO A 8 23.76 -1.58 -23.69
N TYR A 9 22.50 -1.41 -23.30
CA TYR A 9 21.87 -0.13 -23.04
C TYR A 9 22.55 0.58 -21.85
N ALA A 10 22.93 1.84 -22.05
CA ALA A 10 23.44 2.72 -21.00
C ALA A 10 22.28 3.44 -20.29
N VAL A 11 22.20 3.33 -18.97
CA VAL A 11 21.25 4.06 -18.12
C VAL A 11 21.74 5.51 -17.95
N PRO A 12 20.91 6.55 -18.14
CA PRO A 12 21.35 7.93 -17.94
C PRO A 12 21.60 8.22 -16.45
N ALA A 13 22.75 8.79 -16.14
CA ALA A 13 23.08 9.29 -14.81
C ALA A 13 22.15 10.47 -14.45
N TYR A 14 21.33 10.29 -13.41
CA TYR A 14 20.58 11.38 -12.80
C TYR A 14 21.54 12.28 -12.01
N LYS A 15 21.56 13.58 -12.35
CA LYS A 15 22.23 14.61 -11.57
C LYS A 15 21.37 14.99 -10.38
N GLU A 16 21.87 14.76 -9.17
CA GLU A 16 21.31 15.32 -7.95
C GLU A 16 21.33 16.85 -8.01
N ARG A 17 20.19 17.46 -7.69
CA ARG A 17 20.04 18.90 -7.53
C ARG A 17 20.07 19.18 -6.02
N THR A 18 21.22 19.58 -5.53
CA THR A 18 21.43 19.97 -4.14
C THR A 18 21.07 21.43 -3.96
N ASP A 19 19.91 21.73 -3.36
CA ASP A 19 19.61 23.06 -2.83
C ASP A 19 19.08 22.98 -1.38
N VAL A 20 20.05 23.08 -0.46
CA VAL A 20 20.10 23.81 0.82
C VAL A 20 18.85 23.88 1.70
N ASN A 21 18.83 23.07 2.78
CA ASN A 21 18.79 23.57 4.17
C ASN A 21 19.23 22.49 5.20
N THR A 22 20.43 21.94 5.06
CA THR A 22 20.99 20.99 6.04
C THR A 22 21.49 21.74 7.27
N ARG A 23 20.69 21.81 8.34
CA ARG A 23 21.28 21.79 9.68
C ARG A 23 21.94 20.42 9.83
N LYS A 24 23.29 20.39 9.85
CA LYS A 24 24.08 19.17 10.08
C LYS A 24 23.72 18.59 11.44
N SER A 25 22.75 17.69 11.49
CA SER A 25 22.56 16.77 12.61
C SER A 25 23.57 15.62 12.45
N ASN A 26 24.04 15.07 13.56
CA ASN A 26 25.16 14.12 13.66
C ASN A 26 24.92 12.74 13.01
N PHE A 27 23.97 12.60 12.09
CA PHE A 27 23.65 11.36 11.39
C PHE A 27 24.49 11.25 10.10
N CYS A 28 25.80 11.04 10.26
CA CYS A 28 26.71 10.78 9.13
C CYS A 28 26.97 9.27 8.98
N GLN A 29 25.93 8.48 8.71
CA GLN A 29 26.07 7.09 8.27
C GLN A 29 25.56 6.92 6.84
N PRO A 30 26.21 6.09 5.98
CA PRO A 30 25.73 5.83 4.63
C PRO A 30 24.31 5.25 4.63
N GLY A 31 23.36 5.93 4.00
CA GLY A 31 21.98 5.45 3.83
C GLY A 31 21.01 5.81 4.95
N VAL A 32 21.44 6.55 5.97
CA VAL A 32 20.56 7.19 6.96
C VAL A 32 20.51 8.68 6.68
N THR A 33 19.34 9.23 6.42
CA THR A 33 19.17 10.68 6.17
C THR A 33 18.03 11.25 7.00
N LEU A 34 18.25 12.46 7.52
CA LEU A 34 17.24 13.23 8.23
C LEU A 34 16.92 14.48 7.41
N THR A 35 15.65 14.66 7.09
CA THR A 35 15.16 15.80 6.30
C THR A 35 14.09 16.56 7.08
N GLN A 36 14.03 17.88 6.90
CA GLN A 36 13.11 18.76 7.61
C GLN A 36 12.32 19.59 6.60
N ASP A 37 11.25 19.01 6.05
CA ASP A 37 10.32 19.66 5.13
C ASP A 37 8.98 19.94 5.83
N GLY A 38 9.04 20.57 7.01
CA GLY A 38 7.89 20.78 7.90
C GLY A 38 7.45 19.53 8.69
N ILE A 39 7.99 18.37 8.34
CA ILE A 39 7.90 17.06 9.02
C ILE A 39 9.35 16.59 9.23
N TRP A 40 9.65 15.98 10.38
CA TRP A 40 10.95 15.35 10.60
C TRP A 40 10.90 13.93 10.08
N THR A 41 11.48 13.73 8.89
CA THR A 41 11.50 12.44 8.22
C THR A 41 12.88 11.81 8.36
N LEU A 42 12.92 10.63 9.01
CA LEU A 42 14.10 9.77 9.07
C LEU A 42 13.98 8.70 7.99
N ARG A 43 14.95 8.63 7.07
CA ARG A 43 15.02 7.63 6.01
C ARG A 43 16.19 6.70 6.22
N ILE A 44 15.95 5.40 6.09
CA ILE A 44 16.94 4.32 6.18
C ILE A 44 16.78 3.47 4.93
N GLU A 45 17.56 3.77 3.90
CA GLU A 45 17.40 3.18 2.55
C GLU A 45 18.42 2.07 2.25
N SER A 46 19.56 2.10 2.95
CA SER A 46 20.61 1.08 2.84
C SER A 46 20.49 0.05 3.96
N PRO A 47 20.71 -1.26 3.69
CA PRO A 47 20.72 -2.28 4.73
C PRO A 47 21.68 -1.94 5.87
N LEU A 48 21.15 -1.87 7.09
CA LEU A 48 21.93 -1.67 8.31
C LEU A 48 22.19 -3.02 8.98
N LYS A 49 23.39 -3.21 9.56
CA LYS A 49 23.66 -4.33 10.46
C LYS A 49 23.30 -3.91 11.89
N ALA A 50 23.35 -4.88 12.81
CA ALA A 50 23.06 -4.64 14.22
C ALA A 50 23.94 -3.54 14.86
N ALA A 51 25.17 -3.34 14.41
CA ALA A 51 26.04 -2.29 14.93
C ALA A 51 25.50 -0.88 14.58
N GLU A 52 25.13 -0.67 13.32
CA GLU A 52 24.54 0.60 12.88
C GLU A 52 23.20 0.88 13.56
N TRP A 53 22.36 -0.15 13.76
CA TRP A 53 21.12 -0.01 14.54
C TRP A 53 21.37 0.42 16.00
N ARG A 54 22.44 -0.06 16.65
CA ARG A 54 22.81 0.38 18.00
C ARG A 54 23.28 1.82 18.02
N GLU A 55 24.07 2.23 17.03
CA GLU A 55 24.51 3.63 16.90
C GLU A 55 23.32 4.57 16.67
N LEU A 56 22.37 4.19 15.81
CA LEU A 56 21.13 4.93 15.62
C LEU A 56 20.33 5.05 16.93
N LEU A 57 20.18 3.94 17.66
CA LEU A 57 19.48 3.94 18.94
C LEU A 57 20.13 4.87 19.96
N ASP A 58 21.46 4.83 20.07
CA ASP A 58 22.23 5.70 20.96
C ASP A 58 22.06 7.18 20.57
N ALA A 59 22.11 7.50 19.27
CA ALA A 59 21.89 8.85 18.76
C ALA A 59 20.48 9.37 19.07
N LEU A 60 19.44 8.54 18.90
CA LEU A 60 18.06 8.88 19.25
C LEU A 60 17.91 9.10 20.76
N THR A 61 18.53 8.22 21.57
CA THR A 61 18.48 8.33 23.04
C THR A 61 19.13 9.61 23.54
N LYS A 62 20.22 10.06 22.89
CA LYS A 62 20.93 11.31 23.22
C LYS A 62 20.21 12.56 22.70
N SER A 63 19.17 12.40 21.89
CA SER A 63 18.47 13.50 21.22
C SER A 63 16.96 13.48 21.51
N PRO A 64 16.51 13.57 22.78
CA PRO A 64 15.10 13.43 23.16
C PRO A 64 14.19 14.52 22.56
N ASP A 65 14.76 15.67 22.20
CA ASP A 65 14.03 16.77 21.57
C ASP A 65 13.75 16.52 20.08
N LEU A 66 14.33 15.48 19.48
CA LEU A 66 14.15 15.14 18.08
C LEU A 66 12.78 14.49 17.86
N GLN A 67 11.83 15.28 17.37
CA GLN A 67 10.46 14.84 17.11
C GLN A 67 10.30 14.23 15.73
N ILE A 68 10.83 13.02 15.51
CA ILE A 68 10.63 12.27 14.26
C ILE A 68 9.14 11.93 14.12
N SER A 69 8.52 12.43 13.05
CA SER A 69 7.10 12.22 12.75
C SER A 69 6.88 11.25 11.59
N GLU A 70 7.88 11.02 10.75
CA GLU A 70 7.86 10.03 9.67
C GLU A 70 9.13 9.19 9.68
N LEU A 71 8.96 7.88 9.56
CA LEU A 71 10.03 6.91 9.44
C LEU A 71 9.86 6.11 8.16
N VAL A 72 10.83 6.21 7.26
CA VAL A 72 10.89 5.45 6.01
C VAL A 72 12.05 4.47 6.07
N VAL A 73 11.76 3.19 5.97
CA VAL A 73 12.74 2.12 6.02
C VAL A 73 12.57 1.25 4.80
N SER A 74 13.65 1.04 4.07
CA SER A 74 13.64 0.29 2.82
C SER A 74 14.72 -0.76 2.78
N ARG A 75 14.42 -1.89 2.13
CA ARG A 75 15.39 -2.95 1.79
C ARG A 75 16.17 -3.48 2.99
N GLN A 76 15.53 -3.54 4.16
CA GLN A 76 16.14 -4.12 5.36
C GLN A 76 15.82 -5.60 5.50
N THR A 77 16.80 -6.39 5.89
CA THR A 77 16.57 -7.75 6.37
C THR A 77 16.88 -7.76 7.85
N PHE A 78 15.86 -8.00 8.67
CA PHE A 78 16.03 -7.99 10.12
C PHE A 78 16.19 -9.40 10.65
N ASP A 79 17.31 -9.65 11.33
CA ASP A 79 17.46 -10.78 12.24
C ASP A 79 16.83 -10.45 13.61
N THR A 80 16.86 -11.41 14.53
CA THR A 80 16.28 -11.26 15.89
C THR A 80 16.85 -10.04 16.62
N GLU A 81 18.16 -9.78 16.51
CA GLU A 81 18.81 -8.66 17.19
C GLU A 81 18.44 -7.32 16.56
N SER A 82 18.58 -7.18 15.23
CA SER A 82 18.29 -5.96 14.50
C SER A 82 16.82 -5.59 14.61
N SER A 83 15.92 -6.57 14.73
CA SER A 83 14.49 -6.34 14.97
C SER A 83 14.21 -5.76 16.35
N ALA A 84 14.87 -6.29 17.38
CA ALA A 84 14.74 -5.77 18.73
C ALA A 84 15.29 -4.34 18.82
N LEU A 85 16.41 -4.06 18.15
CA LEU A 85 16.97 -2.71 18.05
C LEU A 85 16.06 -1.77 17.27
N PHE A 86 15.48 -2.23 16.16
CA PHE A 86 14.54 -1.45 15.37
C PHE A 86 13.29 -1.08 16.18
N ALA A 87 12.68 -2.03 16.88
CA ALA A 87 11.55 -1.74 17.77
C ALA A 87 11.91 -0.73 18.87
N ARG A 88 13.12 -0.83 19.44
CA ARG A 88 13.63 0.16 20.41
C ARG A 88 13.84 1.54 19.80
N CYS A 89 14.34 1.62 18.56
CA CYS A 89 14.50 2.89 17.84
C CYS A 89 13.14 3.56 17.63
N ILE A 90 12.13 2.81 17.16
CA ILE A 90 10.76 3.34 17.05
C ILE A 90 10.23 3.80 18.41
N GLY A 91 10.58 3.08 19.49
CA GLY A 91 10.21 3.46 20.86
C GLY A 91 10.82 4.78 21.33
N GLN A 92 11.87 5.28 20.66
CA GLN A 92 12.43 6.62 20.90
C GLN A 92 11.76 7.72 20.04
N MET A 93 10.69 7.40 19.30
CA MET A 93 9.99 8.33 18.41
C MET A 93 8.53 8.51 18.86
N PRO A 94 8.28 9.16 20.01
CA PRO A 94 6.92 9.30 20.55
C PRO A 94 5.98 10.11 19.64
N GLY A 95 6.53 10.97 18.78
CA GLY A 95 5.78 11.76 17.80
C GLY A 95 5.52 11.06 16.46
N LEU A 96 5.88 9.77 16.31
CA LEU A 96 5.80 9.08 15.03
C LEU A 96 4.33 8.94 14.57
N GLN A 97 4.03 9.52 13.42
CA GLN A 97 2.70 9.51 12.80
C GLN A 97 2.65 8.63 11.54
N SER A 98 3.79 8.45 10.87
CA SER A 98 3.87 7.69 9.63
C SER A 98 5.02 6.69 9.64
N LEU A 99 4.74 5.43 9.31
CA LEU A 99 5.72 4.34 9.22
C LEU A 99 5.63 3.67 7.86
N HIS A 100 6.74 3.69 7.12
CA HIS A 100 6.85 3.12 5.79
C HIS A 100 7.91 2.04 5.78
N LEU A 101 7.51 0.79 5.52
CA LEU A 101 8.39 -0.35 5.32
C LEU A 101 8.23 -0.86 3.89
N THR A 102 9.29 -0.75 3.10
CA THR A 102 9.29 -1.18 1.70
C THR A 102 10.40 -2.20 1.46
N LEU A 103 10.05 -3.37 0.92
CA LEU A 103 10.99 -4.47 0.68
C LEU A 103 11.76 -4.88 1.95
N CYS A 104 11.10 -4.82 3.10
CA CYS A 104 11.67 -5.24 4.37
C CYS A 104 11.33 -6.71 4.66
N SER A 105 12.26 -7.46 5.22
CA SER A 105 12.00 -8.80 5.76
C SER A 105 12.07 -8.75 7.27
N MET A 106 10.93 -8.88 7.92
CA MET A 106 10.82 -9.00 9.38
C MET A 106 11.14 -10.44 9.79
N PRO A 107 11.59 -10.71 11.04
CA PRO A 107 11.70 -12.07 11.53
C PRO A 107 10.31 -12.61 11.89
N ALA A 108 10.19 -13.94 11.87
CA ALA A 108 8.98 -14.64 12.28
C ALA A 108 8.73 -14.56 13.81
N ASP A 109 9.74 -14.15 14.58
CA ASP A 109 9.71 -14.12 16.03
C ASP A 109 8.87 -12.96 16.59
N LYS A 110 8.39 -13.14 17.84
CA LYS A 110 7.66 -12.10 18.59
C LYS A 110 8.59 -10.93 18.93
N VAL A 111 8.61 -9.92 18.07
CA VAL A 111 9.19 -8.61 18.39
C VAL A 111 8.28 -7.89 19.38
N ASN A 112 8.87 -7.35 20.46
CA ASN A 112 8.14 -6.52 21.42
C ASN A 112 8.05 -5.08 20.90
N TRP A 113 6.98 -4.78 20.16
CA TRP A 113 6.75 -3.46 19.59
C TRP A 113 6.31 -2.46 20.68
N PRO A 114 6.86 -1.23 20.68
CA PRO A 114 6.33 -0.17 21.55
C PRO A 114 4.88 0.15 21.16
N PRO A 115 4.06 0.72 22.06
CA PRO A 115 2.72 1.17 21.72
C PRO A 115 2.80 2.33 20.71
N LEU A 116 2.28 2.13 19.49
CA LEU A 116 2.38 3.09 18.39
C LEU A 116 1.15 4.02 18.34
N THR A 117 0.71 4.52 19.48
CA THR A 117 -0.61 5.17 19.65
C THR A 117 -0.83 6.43 18.81
N ASN A 118 0.24 7.12 18.42
CA ASN A 118 0.18 8.31 17.57
C ASN A 118 0.25 8.00 16.06
N LEU A 119 0.48 6.74 15.69
CA LEU A 119 0.61 6.33 14.30
C LEU A 119 -0.75 6.43 13.61
N GLN A 120 -0.78 7.17 12.50
CA GLN A 120 -1.98 7.40 11.68
C GLN A 120 -1.85 6.78 10.29
N ASN A 121 -0.61 6.60 9.82
CA ASN A 121 -0.31 6.11 8.49
C ASN A 121 0.65 4.92 8.60
N LEU A 122 0.22 3.78 8.08
CA LEU A 122 1.07 2.60 7.94
C LEU A 122 1.17 2.23 6.46
N HIS A 123 2.40 2.12 5.97
CA HIS A 123 2.70 1.67 4.62
C HIS A 123 3.60 0.44 4.67
N LEU A 124 3.06 -0.69 4.24
CA LEU A 124 3.76 -1.96 4.14
C LEU A 124 3.72 -2.42 2.68
N ASP A 125 4.83 -2.25 1.96
CA ASP A 125 4.94 -2.61 0.55
C ASP A 125 6.02 -3.68 0.35
N TRP A 126 5.60 -4.89 0.00
CA TRP A 126 6.49 -6.06 -0.04
C TRP A 126 7.26 -6.29 1.27
N ALA A 127 6.64 -5.95 2.40
CA ALA A 127 7.16 -6.21 3.73
C ALA A 127 6.82 -7.67 4.13
N VAL A 128 7.81 -8.55 4.04
CA VAL A 128 7.69 -9.99 4.35
C VAL A 128 7.68 -10.20 5.87
N GLN A 129 6.85 -11.13 6.34
CA GLN A 129 6.62 -11.46 7.76
C GLN A 129 6.11 -10.26 8.57
N SER A 130 5.38 -9.35 7.91
CA SER A 130 4.89 -8.11 8.53
C SER A 130 3.59 -8.28 9.32
N TYR A 131 2.99 -9.48 9.32
CA TYR A 131 1.72 -9.76 10.00
C TYR A 131 1.71 -9.34 11.48
N ALA A 132 2.76 -9.68 12.24
CA ALA A 132 2.83 -9.36 13.66
C ALA A 132 2.85 -7.84 13.92
N LEU A 133 3.64 -7.10 13.12
CA LEU A 133 3.66 -5.63 13.19
C LEU A 133 2.33 -5.03 12.76
N LEU A 134 1.75 -5.51 11.65
CA LEU A 134 0.46 -5.03 11.15
C LEU A 134 -0.63 -5.19 12.22
N MET A 135 -0.75 -6.38 12.81
CA MET A 135 -1.72 -6.63 13.87
C MET A 135 -1.48 -5.76 15.09
N HIS A 136 -0.23 -5.62 15.54
CA HIS A 136 0.12 -4.74 16.64
C HIS A 136 -0.29 -3.28 16.37
N VAL A 137 -0.02 -2.77 15.18
CA VAL A 137 -0.44 -1.41 14.77
C VAL A 137 -1.97 -1.30 14.77
N LEU A 138 -2.67 -2.26 14.17
CA LEU A 138 -4.14 -2.25 14.10
C LEU A 138 -4.81 -2.33 15.47
N GLU A 139 -4.13 -2.91 16.47
CA GLU A 139 -4.62 -3.03 17.85
C GLU A 139 -4.27 -1.81 18.72
N THR A 140 -3.16 -1.12 18.43
CA THR A 140 -2.64 -0.04 19.29
C THR A 140 -2.83 1.36 18.71
N SER A 141 -3.16 1.47 17.42
CA SER A 141 -3.18 2.73 16.67
C SER A 141 -4.54 2.98 16.04
N ALA A 142 -4.89 4.26 15.89
CA ALA A 142 -6.09 4.69 15.18
C ALA A 142 -5.71 5.23 13.80
N LEU A 143 -5.61 4.31 12.83
CA LEU A 143 -5.13 4.63 11.49
C LEU A 143 -6.15 5.46 10.71
N THR A 144 -5.64 6.40 9.93
CA THR A 144 -6.38 7.11 8.89
C THR A 144 -6.04 6.56 7.50
N ARG A 145 -4.83 6.00 7.35
CA ARG A 145 -4.37 5.36 6.12
C ARG A 145 -3.65 4.06 6.40
N LEU A 146 -4.02 3.03 5.65
CA LEU A 146 -3.28 1.78 5.57
C LEU A 146 -2.98 1.46 4.11
N PHE A 147 -1.70 1.34 3.79
CA PHE A 147 -1.24 0.69 2.57
C PHE A 147 -0.66 -0.67 2.93
N PHE A 148 -1.23 -1.73 2.37
CA PHE A 148 -0.75 -3.09 2.55
C PHE A 148 -0.68 -3.81 1.20
N ARG A 149 0.55 -4.07 0.76
CA ARG A 149 0.87 -4.95 -0.36
C ARG A 149 1.71 -6.10 0.17
N GLY A 150 1.03 -7.19 0.50
CA GLY A 150 1.66 -8.37 1.10
C GLY A 150 2.49 -9.18 0.11
N ALA A 151 3.41 -9.98 0.64
CA ALA A 151 3.97 -11.10 -0.11
C ALA A 151 2.95 -12.24 -0.10
N ARG A 152 2.55 -12.74 -1.28
CA ARG A 152 1.42 -13.68 -1.49
C ARG A 152 1.39 -14.92 -0.57
N ALA A 153 2.54 -15.34 -0.04
CA ALA A 153 2.68 -16.56 0.76
C ALA A 153 2.80 -16.30 2.28
N ASP A 154 2.84 -15.04 2.72
CA ASP A 154 3.16 -14.69 4.11
C ASP A 154 1.96 -14.83 5.06
N ILE A 155 0.76 -14.52 4.55
CA ILE A 155 -0.45 -14.47 5.37
C ILE A 155 -1.48 -15.44 4.80
N GLY A 156 -1.84 -16.46 5.59
CA GLY A 156 -2.90 -17.40 5.24
C GLY A 156 -4.30 -16.79 5.32
N ILE A 157 -5.31 -17.54 4.87
CA ILE A 157 -6.72 -17.12 4.89
C ILE A 157 -7.16 -16.69 6.30
N GLU A 158 -6.76 -17.43 7.33
CA GLU A 158 -7.06 -17.09 8.73
C GLU A 158 -6.43 -15.75 9.15
N GLY A 159 -5.17 -15.51 8.76
CA GLY A 159 -4.48 -14.25 9.05
C GLY A 159 -5.18 -13.05 8.41
N HIS A 160 -5.61 -13.18 7.15
CA HIS A 160 -6.44 -12.16 6.50
C HIS A 160 -7.79 -11.97 7.19
N GLY A 161 -8.39 -13.05 7.72
CA GLY A 161 -9.60 -12.94 8.52
C GLY A 161 -9.42 -12.16 9.81
N ASN A 162 -8.28 -12.32 10.48
CA ASN A 162 -7.94 -11.52 11.66
C ASN A 162 -7.68 -10.06 11.31
N ILE A 163 -6.97 -9.79 10.21
CA ILE A 163 -6.77 -8.42 9.70
C ILE A 163 -8.11 -7.75 9.42
N ALA A 164 -9.00 -8.41 8.67
CA ALA A 164 -10.31 -7.86 8.32
C ALA A 164 -11.16 -7.54 9.57
N LYS A 165 -11.24 -8.47 10.53
CA LYS A 165 -11.96 -8.25 11.80
C LYS A 165 -11.40 -7.08 12.59
N THR A 166 -10.07 -6.93 12.61
CA THR A 166 -9.41 -5.86 13.37
C THR A 166 -9.56 -4.52 12.68
N LEU A 167 -9.44 -4.48 11.35
CA LEU A 167 -9.79 -3.31 10.54
C LEU A 167 -11.24 -2.87 10.74
N GLY A 168 -12.18 -3.80 10.97
CA GLY A 168 -13.58 -3.49 11.28
C GLY A 168 -13.76 -2.57 12.49
N ARG A 169 -12.75 -2.45 13.35
CA ARG A 169 -12.74 -1.58 14.54
C ARG A 169 -12.12 -0.19 14.28
N GLN A 170 -11.51 0.03 13.12
CA GLN A 170 -10.84 1.28 12.77
C GLN A 170 -11.85 2.31 12.27
N ASP A 171 -12.39 3.12 13.18
CA ASP A 171 -13.44 4.11 12.87
C ASP A 171 -12.92 5.38 12.15
N LYS A 172 -11.60 5.62 12.18
CA LYS A 172 -10.96 6.77 11.51
C LYS A 172 -10.38 6.48 10.13
N LEU A 173 -10.37 5.22 9.69
CA LEU A 173 -9.72 4.82 8.45
C LEU A 173 -10.42 5.41 7.22
N ARG A 174 -9.71 6.26 6.47
CA ARG A 174 -10.20 6.94 5.27
C ARG A 174 -9.64 6.36 3.99
N ASP A 175 -8.40 5.91 4.03
CA ASP A 175 -7.67 5.38 2.88
C ASP A 175 -7.21 3.94 3.17
N LEU A 176 -7.66 2.99 2.36
CA LEU A 176 -7.23 1.60 2.44
C LEU A 176 -6.73 1.11 1.08
N THR A 177 -5.49 0.63 1.07
CA THR A 177 -4.92 -0.10 -0.05
C THR A 177 -4.63 -1.53 0.38
N LEU A 178 -5.24 -2.49 -0.31
CA LEU A 178 -4.99 -3.93 -0.16
C LEU A 178 -4.62 -4.48 -1.54
N ARG A 179 -3.32 -4.61 -1.82
CA ARG A 179 -2.84 -5.10 -3.12
C ARG A 179 -2.17 -6.45 -2.98
N ASN A 180 -2.15 -7.22 -4.07
CA ASN A 180 -1.42 -8.49 -4.17
C ASN A 180 -1.75 -9.47 -3.03
N LEU A 181 -3.04 -9.59 -2.70
CA LEU A 181 -3.56 -10.59 -1.78
C LEU A 181 -3.29 -12.02 -2.30
N PRO A 182 -3.40 -13.07 -1.46
CA PRO A 182 -3.17 -14.44 -1.88
C PRO A 182 -3.96 -14.79 -3.14
N ALA A 183 -3.29 -15.38 -4.13
CA ALA A 183 -3.87 -15.67 -5.44
C ALA A 183 -4.52 -17.06 -5.52
N GLY A 184 -5.23 -17.32 -6.61
CA GLY A 184 -5.86 -18.61 -6.89
C GLY A 184 -7.04 -18.90 -5.97
N ALA A 185 -7.21 -20.15 -5.54
CA ALA A 185 -8.34 -20.58 -4.71
C ALA A 185 -8.45 -19.87 -3.34
N ALA A 186 -7.38 -19.19 -2.91
CA ALA A 186 -7.36 -18.44 -1.65
C ALA A 186 -7.91 -17.01 -1.76
N LEU A 187 -8.00 -16.43 -2.96
CA LEU A 187 -8.40 -15.03 -3.11
C LEU A 187 -9.87 -14.80 -2.74
N ALA A 188 -10.77 -15.59 -3.33
CA ALA A 188 -12.20 -15.48 -3.09
C ALA A 188 -12.58 -15.52 -1.59
N PRO A 189 -12.10 -16.48 -0.77
CA PRO A 189 -12.40 -16.47 0.65
C PRO A 189 -11.77 -15.28 1.38
N VAL A 190 -10.58 -14.82 0.98
CA VAL A 190 -9.94 -13.63 1.55
C VAL A 190 -10.75 -12.37 1.28
N LEU A 191 -11.09 -12.09 0.02
CA LEU A 191 -11.91 -10.93 -0.37
C LEU A 191 -13.30 -10.98 0.27
N ASN A 192 -13.93 -12.15 0.30
CA ASN A 192 -15.20 -12.32 0.98
C ASN A 192 -15.11 -12.00 2.49
N THR A 193 -13.97 -12.31 3.11
CA THR A 193 -13.73 -11.98 4.52
C THR A 193 -13.55 -10.49 4.73
N TYR A 194 -12.81 -9.79 3.87
CA TYR A 194 -12.74 -8.33 3.91
C TYR A 194 -14.10 -7.67 3.63
N ALA A 195 -14.87 -8.21 2.69
CA ALA A 195 -16.22 -7.74 2.38
C ALA A 195 -17.13 -7.83 3.62
N SER A 196 -17.22 -9.01 4.24
CA SER A 196 -18.13 -9.28 5.36
C SER A 196 -17.67 -8.72 6.70
N SER A 197 -16.38 -8.81 7.03
CA SER A 197 -15.88 -8.45 8.36
C SER A 197 -15.45 -7.00 8.49
N PHE A 198 -15.21 -6.31 7.36
CA PHE A 198 -14.72 -4.94 7.36
C PHE A 198 -15.60 -4.02 6.52
N LEU A 199 -15.68 -4.25 5.20
CA LEU A 199 -16.32 -3.30 4.29
C LEU A 199 -17.80 -3.12 4.63
N GLU A 200 -18.55 -4.18 4.93
CA GLU A 200 -19.98 -4.09 5.28
C GLU A 200 -20.26 -3.13 6.44
N HIS A 201 -19.38 -3.05 7.43
CA HIS A 201 -19.55 -2.23 8.63
C HIS A 201 -18.85 -0.87 8.57
N GLN A 202 -17.92 -0.67 7.64
CA GLN A 202 -17.21 0.59 7.53
C GLN A 202 -18.10 1.74 7.05
N THR A 203 -17.90 2.92 7.64
CA THR A 203 -18.69 4.12 7.36
C THR A 203 -17.84 5.33 7.01
N THR A 204 -16.53 5.32 7.30
CA THR A 204 -15.66 6.49 7.09
C THR A 204 -14.72 6.35 5.89
N LEU A 205 -14.58 5.15 5.33
CA LEU A 205 -13.71 4.86 4.20
C LEU A 205 -14.09 5.68 2.96
N ALA A 206 -13.15 6.51 2.49
CA ALA A 206 -13.31 7.40 1.34
C ALA A 206 -12.60 6.87 0.10
N CYS A 207 -11.46 6.19 0.28
CA CYS A 207 -10.65 5.63 -0.79
C CYS A 207 -10.39 4.14 -0.53
N LEU A 208 -10.68 3.31 -1.53
CA LEU A 208 -10.36 1.88 -1.53
C LEU A 208 -9.54 1.53 -2.77
N ASP A 209 -8.41 0.87 -2.58
CA ASP A 209 -7.56 0.41 -3.64
C ASP A 209 -7.33 -1.10 -3.50
N LEU A 210 -7.86 -1.85 -4.48
CA LEU A 210 -7.76 -3.30 -4.58
C LEU A 210 -6.95 -3.72 -5.82
N SER A 211 -6.08 -2.85 -6.32
CA SER A 211 -5.28 -3.14 -7.51
C SER A 211 -4.43 -4.40 -7.35
N ASP A 212 -4.05 -5.01 -8.47
CA ASP A 212 -3.22 -6.22 -8.54
C ASP A 212 -3.81 -7.45 -7.81
N ASN A 213 -5.12 -7.46 -7.54
CA ASN A 213 -5.83 -8.64 -7.06
C ASN A 213 -6.61 -9.22 -8.24
N PRO A 214 -6.32 -10.45 -8.72
CA PRO A 214 -6.99 -10.99 -9.89
C PRO A 214 -8.46 -11.29 -9.59
N LEU A 215 -9.39 -10.47 -10.07
CA LEU A 215 -10.81 -10.60 -9.73
C LEU A 215 -11.58 -11.45 -10.72
N THR A 216 -12.52 -12.22 -10.20
CA THR A 216 -13.54 -12.98 -10.96
C THR A 216 -14.89 -12.28 -10.93
N GLN A 217 -15.81 -12.68 -11.81
CA GLN A 217 -17.20 -12.23 -11.83
C GLN A 217 -17.89 -12.28 -10.45
N SER A 218 -17.65 -13.35 -9.68
CA SER A 218 -18.29 -13.56 -8.37
C SER A 218 -17.77 -12.59 -7.31
N GLU A 219 -16.45 -12.33 -7.29
CA GLU A 219 -15.83 -11.36 -6.38
C GLU A 219 -16.27 -9.94 -6.72
N CYS A 220 -16.38 -9.60 -8.01
CA CYS A 220 -16.87 -8.30 -8.46
C CYS A 220 -18.33 -8.06 -8.06
N THR A 221 -19.18 -9.09 -8.21
CA THR A 221 -20.56 -9.06 -7.74
C THR A 221 -20.62 -8.80 -6.24
N ARG A 222 -19.81 -9.51 -5.44
CA ARG A 222 -19.78 -9.34 -3.99
C ARG A 222 -19.26 -7.96 -3.59
N LEU A 223 -18.23 -7.45 -4.25
CA LEU A 223 -17.73 -6.10 -4.01
C LEU A 223 -18.83 -5.07 -4.31
N TRP A 224 -19.52 -5.16 -5.45
CA TRP A 224 -20.63 -4.25 -5.75
C TRP A 224 -21.72 -4.27 -4.67
N GLU A 225 -22.12 -5.46 -4.20
CA GLU A 225 -23.16 -5.62 -3.19
C GLU A 225 -22.87 -4.84 -1.90
N VAL A 226 -21.60 -4.78 -1.51
CA VAL A 226 -21.14 -4.08 -0.32
C VAL A 226 -20.88 -2.61 -0.60
N LEU A 227 -20.18 -2.29 -1.71
CA LEU A 227 -19.74 -0.92 -2.03
C LEU A 227 -20.89 0.00 -2.44
N GLN A 228 -21.97 -0.52 -3.05
CA GLN A 228 -23.13 0.32 -3.43
C GLN A 228 -23.81 0.99 -2.22
N LYS A 229 -23.63 0.42 -1.02
CA LYS A 229 -24.18 0.95 0.23
C LYS A 229 -23.24 1.97 0.89
N LYS A 230 -22.06 2.23 0.32
CA LYS A 230 -21.02 3.10 0.89
C LYS A 230 -21.14 4.51 0.33
N THR A 231 -21.78 5.38 1.07
CA THR A 231 -21.98 6.79 0.70
C THR A 231 -20.71 7.64 0.88
N ALA A 232 -19.81 7.25 1.78
CA ALA A 232 -18.54 7.95 2.00
C ALA A 232 -17.45 7.61 0.98
N LEU A 233 -17.57 6.46 0.28
CA LEU A 233 -16.58 5.99 -0.67
C LEU A 233 -16.67 6.77 -1.98
N THR A 234 -15.62 7.53 -2.29
CA THR A 234 -15.54 8.40 -3.47
C THR A 234 -14.47 7.98 -4.46
N SER A 235 -13.52 7.13 -4.05
CA SER A 235 -12.45 6.64 -4.92
C SER A 235 -12.32 5.12 -4.82
N LEU A 236 -12.28 4.45 -5.97
CA LEU A 236 -12.02 3.03 -6.10
C LEU A 236 -10.93 2.79 -7.16
N SER A 237 -9.91 2.01 -6.83
CA SER A 237 -8.95 1.49 -7.81
C SER A 237 -9.01 -0.04 -7.90
N LEU A 238 -9.15 -0.53 -9.13
CA LEU A 238 -9.13 -1.93 -9.53
C LEU A 238 -8.10 -2.13 -10.65
N ALA A 239 -7.01 -1.38 -10.59
CA ALA A 239 -5.97 -1.45 -11.62
C ALA A 239 -5.34 -2.85 -11.64
N GLY A 240 -5.10 -3.40 -12.83
CA GLY A 240 -4.45 -4.70 -12.98
C GLY A 240 -5.20 -5.91 -12.40
N CYS A 241 -6.48 -5.77 -12.06
CA CYS A 241 -7.33 -6.87 -11.58
C CYS A 241 -7.66 -7.92 -12.67
N TRP A 242 -7.47 -7.59 -13.95
CA TRP A 242 -7.79 -8.44 -15.11
C TRP A 242 -6.65 -8.47 -16.15
N MET A 243 -5.39 -8.34 -15.74
CA MET A 243 -4.22 -8.31 -16.66
C MET A 243 -4.11 -9.51 -17.62
N TYR A 244 -4.68 -10.66 -17.25
CA TYR A 244 -4.53 -11.92 -17.99
C TYR A 244 -5.87 -12.58 -18.34
N ASN A 245 -6.99 -11.87 -18.18
CA ASN A 245 -8.32 -12.42 -18.36
C ASN A 245 -9.16 -11.53 -19.29
N ARG A 246 -9.17 -11.89 -20.59
CA ARG A 246 -9.95 -11.21 -21.63
C ARG A 246 -11.38 -11.74 -21.79
N ASP A 247 -11.84 -12.61 -20.89
CA ASP A 247 -13.12 -13.27 -21.07
C ASP A 247 -14.30 -12.30 -20.83
N ALA A 248 -15.29 -12.37 -21.73
CA ALA A 248 -16.46 -11.50 -21.71
C ALA A 248 -17.39 -11.71 -20.50
N SER A 249 -17.20 -12.79 -19.73
CA SER A 249 -18.02 -13.11 -18.54
C SER A 249 -17.89 -12.07 -17.42
N ASP A 250 -16.78 -11.35 -17.37
CA ASP A 250 -16.55 -10.32 -16.34
C ASP A 250 -17.16 -8.96 -16.72
N ALA A 251 -17.65 -8.78 -17.95
CA ALA A 251 -18.20 -7.53 -18.45
C ALA A 251 -19.43 -7.05 -17.64
N GLU A 252 -20.34 -7.96 -17.30
CA GLU A 252 -21.54 -7.62 -16.52
C GLU A 252 -21.19 -7.24 -15.07
N ALA A 253 -20.27 -7.97 -14.44
CA ALA A 253 -19.87 -7.67 -13.07
C ALA A 253 -19.07 -6.35 -12.99
N LEU A 254 -18.24 -6.07 -13.99
CA LEU A 254 -17.60 -4.77 -14.13
C LEU A 254 -18.64 -3.66 -14.36
N ALA A 255 -19.68 -3.89 -15.17
CA ALA A 255 -20.77 -2.92 -15.37
C ALA A 255 -21.42 -2.50 -14.04
N ARG A 256 -21.59 -3.46 -13.13
CA ARG A 256 -22.10 -3.19 -11.77
C ARG A 256 -21.14 -2.31 -10.98
N LEU A 257 -19.85 -2.62 -10.96
CA LEU A 257 -18.86 -1.79 -10.25
C LEU A 257 -18.77 -0.37 -10.83
N VAL A 258 -18.82 -0.24 -12.15
CA VAL A 258 -18.88 1.04 -12.88
C VAL A 258 -20.15 1.82 -12.53
N SER A 259 -21.24 1.14 -12.14
CA SER A 259 -22.52 1.77 -11.79
C SER A 259 -22.61 2.30 -10.36
N LEU A 260 -21.55 2.22 -9.55
CA LEU A 260 -21.50 2.79 -8.19
C LEU A 260 -21.63 4.32 -8.22
N GLU A 261 -22.71 4.85 -7.63
CA GLU A 261 -23.10 6.28 -7.72
C GLU A 261 -22.29 7.22 -6.85
N ASN A 262 -21.70 6.71 -5.77
CA ASN A 262 -20.95 7.51 -4.81
C ASN A 262 -19.52 7.82 -5.30
N LEU A 263 -19.02 7.11 -6.31
CA LEU A 263 -17.66 7.28 -6.80
C LEU A 263 -17.52 8.57 -7.64
N VAL A 264 -16.48 9.34 -7.33
CA VAL A 264 -15.97 10.48 -8.10
C VAL A 264 -14.76 10.08 -8.93
N SER A 265 -13.99 9.09 -8.46
CA SER A 265 -12.82 8.53 -9.13
C SER A 265 -12.94 7.01 -9.24
N LEU A 266 -12.70 6.50 -10.44
CA LEU A 266 -12.56 5.07 -10.71
C LEU A 266 -11.30 4.84 -11.56
N ASP A 267 -10.43 3.97 -11.06
CA ASP A 267 -9.21 3.56 -11.75
C ASP A 267 -9.32 2.09 -12.19
N LEU A 268 -9.34 1.88 -13.50
CA LEU A 268 -9.37 0.58 -14.16
C LEU A 268 -8.11 0.36 -15.03
N SER A 269 -7.02 1.07 -14.73
CA SER A 269 -5.77 1.01 -15.46
C SER A 269 -5.16 -0.39 -15.48
N GLU A 270 -4.26 -0.64 -16.43
CA GLU A 270 -3.49 -1.89 -16.49
C GLU A 270 -4.34 -3.17 -16.60
N ASN A 271 -5.61 -3.06 -16.95
CA ASN A 271 -6.49 -4.19 -17.22
C ASN A 271 -6.54 -4.53 -18.71
N ASP A 272 -6.74 -5.81 -19.02
CA ASP A 272 -6.89 -6.29 -20.41
C ASP A 272 -8.36 -6.66 -20.65
N PHE A 273 -9.17 -5.67 -21.04
CA PHE A 273 -10.60 -5.87 -21.31
C PHE A 273 -10.87 -6.17 -22.79
N PRO A 274 -11.89 -6.99 -23.11
CA PRO A 274 -12.39 -7.09 -24.48
C PRO A 274 -13.04 -5.77 -24.91
N GLU A 275 -13.00 -5.47 -26.22
CA GLU A 275 -13.53 -4.22 -26.80
C GLU A 275 -15.02 -4.00 -26.47
N SER A 276 -15.78 -5.07 -26.25
CA SER A 276 -17.19 -5.03 -25.84
C SER A 276 -17.46 -4.33 -24.51
N VAL A 277 -16.47 -4.24 -23.61
CA VAL A 277 -16.57 -3.58 -22.30
C VAL A 277 -16.43 -2.05 -22.42
N VAL A 278 -15.69 -1.57 -23.43
CA VAL A 278 -15.37 -0.13 -23.59
C VAL A 278 -16.62 0.76 -23.66
N PRO A 279 -17.68 0.42 -24.43
CA PRO A 279 -18.92 1.20 -24.45
C PRO A 279 -19.64 1.26 -23.10
N MET A 280 -19.47 0.25 -22.25
CA MET A 280 -20.14 0.16 -20.95
C MET A 280 -19.51 1.14 -19.95
N CYS A 281 -18.19 1.20 -19.92
CA CYS A 281 -17.46 2.11 -19.04
C CYS A 281 -17.53 3.57 -19.51
N SER A 282 -17.36 3.81 -20.82
CA SER A 282 -17.29 5.16 -21.41
C SER A 282 -18.59 5.98 -21.29
N ARG A 283 -19.76 5.34 -21.19
CA ARG A 283 -21.04 6.05 -21.01
C ARG A 283 -21.15 6.83 -19.70
N ARG A 284 -20.48 6.34 -18.66
CA ARG A 284 -20.58 6.90 -17.30
C ARG A 284 -19.29 7.55 -16.84
N TRP A 285 -18.17 6.99 -17.26
CA TRP A 285 -16.83 7.46 -16.95
C TRP A 285 -16.17 7.89 -18.26
N PRO A 286 -16.39 9.14 -18.70
CA PRO A 286 -15.76 9.64 -19.91
C PRO A 286 -14.24 9.51 -19.75
N PRO A 287 -13.53 8.97 -20.75
CA PRO A 287 -12.09 8.78 -20.67
C PRO A 287 -11.40 10.13 -20.51
N ILE A 288 -10.51 10.24 -19.51
CA ILE A 288 -9.60 11.40 -19.40
C ILE A 288 -8.46 11.28 -20.42
N LEU A 289 -8.05 10.06 -20.76
CA LEU A 289 -7.24 9.71 -21.93
C LEU A 289 -7.69 8.30 -22.42
N SER A 290 -7.67 8.12 -23.75
CA SER A 290 -8.24 7.02 -24.59
C SER A 290 -8.36 5.60 -24.01
N TRP A 291 -9.43 4.87 -24.29
CA TRP A 291 -9.39 3.39 -24.23
C TRP A 291 -8.51 2.89 -25.39
N ASN A 292 -7.22 2.64 -25.17
CA ASN A 292 -6.35 2.18 -26.27
C ASN A 292 -6.54 0.68 -26.50
N THR A 293 -7.15 0.32 -27.61
CA THR A 293 -7.36 -1.05 -28.09
C THR A 293 -6.11 -1.68 -28.71
N SER A 294 -4.91 -1.11 -28.51
CA SER A 294 -3.67 -1.64 -29.09
C SER A 294 -2.45 -1.42 -28.19
N THR A 295 -1.97 -2.53 -27.62
CA THR A 295 -0.59 -2.79 -27.15
C THR A 295 0.13 -1.68 -26.39
N SER A 296 0.23 -1.89 -25.07
CA SER A 296 1.14 -1.23 -24.11
C SER A 296 0.89 0.26 -23.79
N THR A 297 0.65 0.47 -22.49
CA THR A 297 0.94 1.65 -21.65
C THR A 297 -0.28 2.47 -21.16
N VAL A 298 -0.53 2.33 -19.84
CA VAL A 298 -1.01 3.27 -18.80
C VAL A 298 -2.20 4.19 -19.09
N PHE A 299 -3.27 4.04 -18.29
CA PHE A 299 -4.38 5.00 -18.22
C PHE A 299 -4.68 5.40 -16.78
N THR A 300 -4.37 6.64 -16.38
CA THR A 300 -4.73 7.18 -15.07
C THR A 300 -6.15 7.78 -15.06
N TRP A 301 -6.87 7.45 -13.98
CA TRP A 301 -7.98 8.17 -13.31
C TRP A 301 -9.07 8.74 -14.23
N ALA A 302 -10.27 8.12 -14.23
CA ALA A 302 -11.47 8.81 -14.71
C ALA A 302 -12.08 9.57 -13.53
N THR A 303 -12.05 10.91 -13.57
CA THR A 303 -12.80 11.74 -12.63
C THR A 303 -14.11 12.17 -13.26
N ARG A 304 -15.23 11.92 -12.57
CA ARG A 304 -16.51 12.49 -12.96
C ARG A 304 -16.48 13.98 -12.59
N SER A 305 -16.56 14.87 -13.58
CA SER A 305 -16.86 16.27 -13.29
C SER A 305 -18.26 16.33 -12.68
N SER A 306 -18.41 16.90 -11.49
CA SER A 306 -19.73 17.13 -10.90
C SER A 306 -20.46 18.15 -11.76
N MET A 307 -21.26 17.70 -12.72
CA MET A 307 -22.27 18.56 -13.33
C MET A 307 -23.36 18.77 -12.29
N HIS A 308 -23.50 20.03 -11.86
CA HIS A 308 -24.64 20.54 -11.11
C HIS A 308 -25.97 20.20 -11.80
#